data_AF-A0A1C5WRA9-F1
#
_entry.id   AF-A0A1C5WRA9-F1
#
_cell.length_a   1.000
_cell.length_b   1.000
_cell.length_c   1.000
_cell.angle_alpha   90.00
_cell.angle_beta   90.00
_cell.angle_gamma   90.00
#
_symmetry.space_group_name_H-M   'P 1'
#
loop_
_entity.id
_entity.type
_entity.pdbx_description
1 polymer ?
#
loop_
_entity_poly.entity_id
_entity_poly.type
_entity_poly.pdbx_seq_one_letter_code
_entity_poly.pdbx_strand_id
1 'polypeptide(L)'
;MAIDERMLKSVIEEVLKEMAGEEVTETEKPVRTAKIEEIPQEVSSLVITEVGDFVPSNRSDEVVIGLAPAFGTHQTKTIIGVEHAKVLKEIIAGIEEEGLSYRFAKIYRTSDVCFIAHDAAELSGSGIGIGIQSKGTTVIHQKDLFPLSNLELFSQAPLIDLDTYRAIGKNAAKYAKNESPTPVPVKNDQMARPKYQAIAALLHIKETEYADRNKKPQELKIEFK
;
A
#
# COMPACT_ATOMS: atom_id res chain seq x y z
N MET A 1 1.56 -34.11 24.20
CA MET A 1 0.50 -34.76 23.39
C MET A 1 0.86 -34.54 21.93
N ALA A 2 1.34 -35.56 21.24
CA ALA A 2 1.52 -35.51 19.78
C ALA A 2 0.18 -35.88 19.14
N ILE A 3 -0.39 -34.97 18.36
CA ILE A 3 -1.62 -35.22 17.62
C ILE A 3 -1.27 -36.13 16.44
N ASP A 4 -1.93 -37.28 16.34
CA ASP A 4 -1.74 -38.28 15.29
C ASP A 4 -2.31 -37.74 13.96
N GLU A 5 -1.50 -37.67 12.91
CA GLU A 5 -1.89 -37.19 11.57
C GLU A 5 -3.12 -37.92 11.01
N ARG A 6 -3.33 -39.18 11.41
CA ARG A 6 -4.52 -39.95 11.01
C ARG A 6 -5.79 -39.37 11.62
N MET A 7 -5.72 -38.91 12.86
CA MET A 7 -6.84 -38.29 13.57
C MET A 7 -7.17 -36.91 12.98
N LEU A 8 -6.16 -36.16 12.54
CA LEU A 8 -6.38 -34.87 11.87
C LEU A 8 -7.10 -35.04 10.53
N LYS A 9 -6.73 -36.06 9.75
CA LYS A 9 -7.37 -36.36 8.46
C LYS A 9 -8.82 -36.81 8.62
N SER A 10 -9.13 -37.64 9.61
CA SER A 10 -10.50 -38.09 9.84
C SER A 10 -11.43 -36.93 10.21
N VAL A 11 -10.95 -35.98 11.02
CA VAL A 11 -11.74 -34.79 11.39
C VAL A 11 -11.99 -33.89 10.19
N ILE A 12 -11.00 -33.68 9.32
CA ILE A 12 -11.15 -32.87 8.10
C ILE A 12 -12.16 -33.51 7.13
N GLU A 13 -12.13 -34.83 6.96
CA GLU A 13 -13.09 -35.55 6.11
C GLU A 13 -14.52 -35.48 6.66
N GLU A 14 -14.68 -35.53 7.98
CA GLU A 14 -15.98 -35.45 8.65
C GLU A 14 -16.59 -34.05 8.50
N VAL A 15 -15.78 -32.99 8.68
CA VAL A 15 -16.21 -31.60 8.47
C VAL A 15 -16.58 -31.31 7.01
N LEU A 16 -15.81 -31.84 6.05
CA LEU A 16 -16.12 -31.69 4.63
C LEU A 16 -17.42 -32.40 4.24
N LYS A 17 -17.74 -33.54 4.88
CA LYS A 17 -19.02 -34.23 4.69
C LYS A 17 -20.19 -33.46 5.27
N GLU A 18 -20.02 -32.86 6.45
CA GLU A 18 -21.06 -32.02 7.05
C GLU A 18 -21.33 -30.77 6.21
N MET A 19 -20.29 -30.12 5.67
CA MET A 19 -20.44 -28.97 4.78
C MET A 19 -21.06 -29.30 3.42
N ALA A 20 -20.90 -30.53 2.93
CA ALA A 20 -21.50 -30.99 1.67
C ALA A 20 -22.94 -31.53 1.84
N GLY A 21 -23.39 -31.76 3.09
CA GLY A 21 -24.71 -32.32 3.41
C GLY A 21 -25.80 -31.27 3.69
N GLU A 22 -25.45 -29.98 3.79
CA GLU A 22 -26.42 -28.89 3.94
C GLU A 22 -26.88 -28.38 2.57
N GLU A 23 -27.76 -29.14 1.91
CA GLU A 23 -28.61 -28.62 0.83
C GLU A 23 -29.63 -27.63 1.42
N VAL A 24 -29.32 -26.33 1.34
CA VAL A 24 -30.29 -25.26 1.58
C VAL A 24 -31.20 -25.18 0.35
N THR A 25 -32.45 -25.59 0.55
CA THR A 25 -33.55 -25.36 -0.39
C THR A 25 -34.01 -23.91 -0.26
N GLU A 26 -33.56 -23.03 -1.17
CA GLU A 26 -34.19 -21.72 -1.37
C GLU A 26 -34.67 -21.55 -2.82
N THR A 27 -35.96 -21.28 -2.93
CA THR A 27 -36.70 -20.98 -4.15
C THR A 27 -36.28 -19.62 -4.73
N GLU A 28 -35.54 -19.62 -5.83
CA GLU A 28 -35.22 -18.40 -6.58
C GLU A 28 -36.29 -18.07 -7.65
N LYS A 29 -36.87 -16.88 -7.55
CA LYS A 29 -37.54 -16.19 -8.67
C LYS A 29 -36.49 -15.44 -9.49
N PRO A 30 -36.61 -15.36 -10.83
CA PRO A 30 -35.55 -14.80 -11.65
C PRO A 30 -35.54 -13.27 -11.57
N VAL A 31 -34.47 -12.70 -11.03
CA VAL A 31 -34.14 -11.28 -11.19
C VAL A 31 -33.39 -11.12 -12.51
N ARG A 32 -33.91 -10.22 -13.36
CA ARG A 32 -33.35 -9.86 -14.67
C ARG A 32 -31.88 -9.49 -14.56
N THR A 33 -31.06 -10.15 -15.38
CA THR A 33 -29.66 -9.81 -15.64
C THR A 33 -29.55 -8.39 -16.21
N ALA A 34 -29.13 -7.45 -15.36
CA ALA A 34 -28.53 -6.21 -15.83
C ALA A 34 -27.14 -6.56 -16.41
N LYS A 35 -26.91 -6.13 -17.65
CA LYS A 35 -25.62 -6.28 -18.34
C LYS A 35 -24.52 -5.62 -17.49
N ILE A 36 -23.51 -6.42 -17.15
CA ILE A 36 -22.23 -5.89 -16.66
C ILE A 36 -21.56 -5.26 -17.87
N GLU A 37 -21.50 -3.94 -17.92
CA GLU A 37 -20.64 -3.23 -18.85
C GLU A 37 -19.19 -3.56 -18.50
N GLU A 38 -18.48 -4.17 -19.46
CA GLU A 38 -17.04 -4.41 -19.37
C GLU A 38 -16.32 -3.06 -19.28
N ILE A 39 -15.85 -2.73 -18.08
CA ILE A 39 -14.90 -1.63 -17.88
C ILE A 39 -13.62 -2.03 -18.63
N PRO A 40 -13.08 -1.17 -19.53
CA PRO A 40 -11.85 -1.48 -20.24
C PRO A 40 -10.74 -1.83 -19.24
N GLN A 41 -10.18 -3.03 -19.36
CA GLN A 41 -8.94 -3.39 -18.67
C GLN A 41 -7.80 -2.60 -19.31
N GLU A 42 -7.58 -1.38 -18.82
CA GLU A 42 -6.25 -0.77 -18.91
C GLU A 42 -5.32 -1.60 -18.01
N VAL A 43 -4.63 -2.56 -18.62
CA VAL A 43 -3.48 -3.24 -18.03
C VAL A 43 -2.35 -2.23 -17.99
N SER A 44 -2.38 -1.32 -17.03
CA SER A 44 -1.27 -0.40 -16.82
C SER A 44 -0.08 -1.21 -16.31
N SER A 45 0.88 -1.53 -17.17
CA SER A 45 2.07 -2.28 -16.75
C SER A 45 3.07 -1.29 -16.15
N LEU A 46 3.09 -1.24 -14.82
CA LEU A 46 4.05 -0.45 -14.05
C LEU A 46 5.44 -1.04 -14.26
N VAL A 47 6.37 -0.26 -14.81
CA VAL A 47 7.78 -0.65 -14.92
C VAL A 47 8.60 0.17 -13.95
N ILE A 48 9.27 -0.52 -13.01
CA ILE A 48 10.16 0.09 -12.02
C ILE A 48 11.60 -0.29 -12.36
N THR A 49 12.46 0.71 -12.53
CA THR A 49 13.90 0.52 -12.77
C THR A 49 14.69 1.19 -11.65
N GLU A 50 15.57 0.45 -10.98
CA GLU A 50 16.55 1.02 -10.05
C GLU A 50 17.62 1.77 -10.86
N VAL A 51 17.83 3.06 -10.56
CA VAL A 51 18.86 3.88 -11.24
C VAL A 51 20.16 3.97 -10.45
N GLY A 52 20.16 3.54 -9.18
CA GLY A 52 21.32 3.50 -8.29
C GLY A 52 20.97 3.92 -6.86
N ASP A 53 22.00 4.05 -6.01
CA ASP A 53 21.86 4.59 -4.66
C ASP A 53 21.15 5.96 -4.69
N PHE A 54 20.13 6.13 -3.83
CA PHE A 54 19.41 7.40 -3.75
C PHE A 54 20.32 8.48 -3.18
N VAL A 55 20.42 9.61 -3.89
CA VAL A 55 21.18 10.78 -3.43
C VAL A 55 20.19 11.83 -2.91
N PRO A 56 20.25 12.21 -1.62
CA PRO A 56 19.45 13.30 -1.07
C PRO A 56 19.67 14.60 -1.84
N SER A 57 18.61 15.40 -1.97
CA SER A 57 18.71 16.72 -2.60
C SER A 57 18.39 17.83 -1.59
N ASN A 58 18.79 19.07 -1.92
CA ASN A 58 18.40 20.26 -1.15
C ASN A 58 17.20 20.98 -1.79
N ARG A 59 16.43 20.30 -2.65
CA ARG A 59 15.27 20.87 -3.33
C ARG A 59 14.11 21.00 -2.35
N SER A 60 13.73 22.23 -2.03
CA SER A 60 12.56 22.48 -1.17
C SER A 60 11.22 22.18 -1.86
N ASP A 61 11.23 22.03 -3.19
CA ASP A 61 10.06 21.83 -4.05
C ASP A 61 9.82 20.35 -4.40
N GLU A 62 10.22 19.40 -3.55
CA GLU A 62 10.05 17.97 -3.81
C GLU A 62 9.38 17.21 -2.66
N VAL A 63 8.68 16.12 -3.00
CA VAL A 63 8.21 15.09 -2.06
C VAL A 63 8.82 13.75 -2.47
N VAL A 64 9.45 13.04 -1.54
CA VAL A 64 9.99 11.70 -1.81
C VAL A 64 8.95 10.64 -1.43
N ILE A 65 8.68 9.72 -2.36
CA ILE A 65 7.77 8.59 -2.18
C ILE A 65 8.62 7.33 -1.94
N GLY A 66 8.66 6.91 -0.69
CA GLY A 66 9.27 5.67 -0.22
C GLY A 66 8.37 4.46 -0.47
N LEU A 67 8.87 3.53 -1.28
CA LEU A 67 8.21 2.28 -1.61
C LEU A 67 8.86 1.14 -0.85
N ALA A 68 8.04 0.29 -0.25
CA ALA A 68 8.50 -0.93 0.41
C ALA A 68 9.18 -1.91 -0.57
N PRO A 69 10.01 -2.85 -0.07
CA PRO A 69 10.90 -3.66 -0.92
C PRO A 69 10.22 -4.41 -2.06
N ALA A 70 9.01 -4.96 -1.82
CA ALA A 70 8.26 -5.75 -2.79
C ALA A 70 7.34 -4.93 -3.71
N PHE A 71 7.19 -3.63 -3.45
CA PHE A 71 6.16 -2.82 -4.11
C PHE A 71 6.44 -2.67 -5.60
N GLY A 72 5.48 -3.07 -6.43
CA GLY A 72 5.52 -2.93 -7.88
C GLY A 72 6.49 -3.88 -8.58
N THR A 73 7.06 -4.84 -7.85
CA THR A 73 7.96 -5.87 -8.37
C THR A 73 7.42 -7.26 -8.01
N HIS A 74 7.51 -7.65 -6.74
CA HIS A 74 7.05 -8.96 -6.25
C HIS A 74 5.58 -8.94 -5.83
N GLN A 75 5.06 -7.76 -5.49
CA GLN A 75 3.64 -7.51 -5.27
C GLN A 75 3.22 -6.32 -6.12
N THR A 76 2.14 -6.46 -6.89
CA THR A 76 1.69 -5.44 -7.84
C THR A 76 0.32 -4.85 -7.50
N LYS A 77 -0.33 -5.35 -6.44
CA LYS A 77 -1.65 -4.92 -6.00
C LYS A 77 -1.74 -4.77 -4.49
N THR A 78 -2.61 -3.86 -4.04
CA THR A 78 -2.96 -3.68 -2.64
C THR A 78 -3.78 -4.84 -2.09
N ILE A 79 -4.06 -4.81 -0.79
CA ILE A 79 -4.84 -5.85 -0.09
C ILE A 79 -6.26 -6.06 -0.64
N ILE A 80 -6.83 -5.06 -1.31
CA ILE A 80 -8.15 -5.14 -1.98
C ILE A 80 -8.03 -5.22 -3.51
N GLY A 81 -6.83 -5.44 -4.04
CA GLY A 81 -6.61 -5.68 -5.47
C GLY A 81 -6.47 -4.41 -6.33
N VAL A 82 -6.25 -3.23 -5.73
CA VAL A 82 -5.94 -2.02 -6.52
C VAL A 82 -4.52 -2.14 -7.06
N GLU A 83 -4.36 -1.98 -8.38
CA GLU A 83 -3.05 -2.00 -9.04
C GLU A 83 -2.15 -0.88 -8.48
N HIS A 84 -0.89 -1.21 -8.17
CA HIS A 84 0.09 -0.23 -7.69
C HIS A 84 0.32 0.92 -8.68
N ALA A 85 0.20 0.67 -9.98
CA ALA A 85 0.29 1.74 -10.98
C ALA A 85 -0.78 2.82 -10.75
N LYS A 86 -2.02 2.42 -10.42
CA LYS A 86 -3.12 3.36 -10.15
C LYS A 86 -2.87 4.12 -8.85
N VAL A 87 -2.39 3.43 -7.81
CA VAL A 87 -2.00 4.07 -6.54
C VAL A 87 -0.96 5.16 -6.77
N LEU A 88 0.11 4.85 -7.51
CA LEU A 88 1.18 5.82 -7.78
C LEU A 88 0.71 6.98 -8.65
N LYS A 89 -0.12 6.71 -9.69
CA LYS A 89 -0.69 7.77 -10.53
C LYS A 89 -1.45 8.81 -9.70
N GLU A 90 -2.26 8.37 -8.75
CA GLU A 90 -3.03 9.29 -7.91
C GLU A 90 -2.16 10.10 -6.95
N ILE A 91 -1.19 9.46 -6.29
CA ILE A 91 -0.26 10.19 -5.40
C ILE A 91 0.55 11.22 -6.18
N ILE A 92 1.09 10.84 -7.35
CA ILE A 92 1.81 11.76 -8.25
C ILE A 92 0.91 12.93 -8.62
N ALA A 93 -0.30 12.64 -9.11
CA ALA A 93 -1.21 13.70 -9.55
C ALA A 93 -1.57 14.65 -8.41
N GLY A 94 -1.75 14.14 -7.18
CA GLY A 94 -1.97 14.98 -6.00
C GLY A 94 -0.80 15.91 -5.69
N ILE A 95 0.44 15.44 -5.84
CA ILE A 95 1.65 16.26 -5.64
C ILE A 95 1.78 17.33 -6.73
N GLU A 96 1.60 16.92 -7.99
CA GLU A 96 1.71 17.82 -9.15
C GLU A 96 0.62 18.89 -9.16
N GLU A 97 -0.60 18.58 -8.72
CA GLU A 97 -1.70 19.55 -8.59
C GLU A 97 -1.38 20.69 -7.62
N GLU A 98 -0.48 20.47 -6.67
CA GLU A 98 0.01 21.48 -5.72
C GLU A 98 1.32 22.14 -6.18
N GLY A 99 1.81 21.79 -7.38
CA GLY A 99 2.94 22.42 -8.05
C GLY A 99 4.33 21.92 -7.59
N LEU A 100 4.40 20.75 -6.94
CA LEU A 100 5.67 20.18 -6.46
C LEU A 100 6.18 19.05 -7.36
N SER A 101 7.49 18.82 -7.30
CA SER A 101 8.13 17.66 -7.91
C SER A 101 8.03 16.43 -7.00
N TYR A 102 8.20 15.25 -7.56
CA TYR A 102 8.26 13.99 -6.82
C TYR A 102 9.50 13.18 -7.21
N ARG A 103 9.97 12.35 -6.27
CA ARG A 103 11.01 11.34 -6.51
C ARG A 103 10.64 10.04 -5.83
N PHE A 104 11.16 8.93 -6.33
CA PHE A 104 10.87 7.60 -5.80
C PHE A 104 12.10 6.98 -5.18
N ALA A 105 11.94 6.45 -3.96
CA ALA A 105 12.97 5.67 -3.28
C ALA A 105 12.42 4.27 -2.98
N LYS A 106 13.15 3.21 -3.34
CA LYS A 106 12.91 1.87 -2.79
C LYS A 106 13.69 1.74 -1.48
N ILE A 107 12.99 1.49 -0.39
CA ILE A 107 13.60 1.33 0.93
C ILE A 107 13.73 -0.17 1.21
N TYR A 108 14.97 -0.65 1.34
CA TYR A 108 15.25 -2.07 1.58
C TYR A 108 15.45 -2.41 3.05
N ARG A 109 15.93 -1.47 3.86
CA ARG A 109 16.38 -1.78 5.23
C ARG A 109 15.29 -2.34 6.16
N THR A 110 14.02 -2.16 5.79
CA THR A 110 12.84 -2.56 6.54
C THR A 110 11.64 -2.71 5.61
N SER A 111 10.63 -3.43 6.07
CA SER A 111 9.30 -3.48 5.47
C SER A 111 8.27 -2.64 6.27
N ASP A 112 8.66 -2.03 7.38
CA ASP A 112 7.78 -1.21 8.23
C ASP A 112 7.48 0.17 7.59
N VAL A 113 6.20 0.49 7.43
CA VAL A 113 5.76 1.70 6.73
C VAL A 113 6.24 3.01 7.37
N CYS A 114 6.33 3.08 8.70
CA CYS A 114 6.70 4.31 9.38
C CYS A 114 8.18 4.60 9.15
N PHE A 115 9.03 3.57 9.26
CA PHE A 115 10.45 3.71 8.94
C PHE A 115 10.72 3.95 7.46
N ILE A 116 9.89 3.42 6.55
CA ILE A 116 9.96 3.72 5.11
C ILE A 116 9.62 5.18 4.85
N ALA A 117 8.55 5.69 5.47
CA ALA A 117 8.12 7.08 5.32
C ALA A 117 9.14 8.06 5.93
N HIS A 118 9.71 7.71 7.08
CA HIS A 118 10.77 8.47 7.73
C HIS A 118 12.02 8.55 6.85
N ASP A 119 12.50 7.41 6.30
CA ASP A 119 13.62 7.42 5.36
C ASP A 119 13.34 8.30 4.16
N ALA A 120 12.15 8.18 3.57
CA ALA A 120 11.74 9.04 2.46
C ALA A 120 11.79 10.52 2.86
N ALA A 121 11.33 10.86 4.07
CA ALA A 121 11.36 12.23 4.57
C ALA A 121 12.78 12.76 4.79
N GLU A 122 13.70 11.93 5.31
CA GLU A 122 15.12 12.29 5.48
C GLU A 122 15.85 12.46 4.14
N LEU A 123 15.47 11.68 3.12
CA LEU A 123 16.02 11.79 1.76
C LEU A 123 15.48 13.00 0.98
N SER A 124 14.34 13.54 1.41
CA SER A 124 13.61 14.63 0.74
C SER A 124 14.18 16.00 1.08
N GLY A 125 14.42 16.82 0.06
CA GLY A 125 14.89 18.19 0.27
C GLY A 125 13.89 19.11 0.98
N SER A 126 12.58 18.86 0.86
CA SER A 126 11.54 19.54 1.66
C SER A 126 11.44 19.01 3.09
N GLY A 127 12.02 17.84 3.36
CA GLY A 127 11.86 17.12 4.61
C GLY A 127 10.52 16.37 4.74
N ILE A 128 9.71 16.30 3.68
CA ILE A 128 8.45 15.54 3.65
C ILE A 128 8.59 14.29 2.79
N GLY A 129 8.11 13.17 3.33
CA GLY A 129 8.11 11.88 2.66
C GLY A 129 6.77 11.15 2.79
N ILE A 130 6.47 10.32 1.79
CA ILE A 130 5.32 9.40 1.81
C ILE A 130 5.88 7.97 1.84
N GLY A 131 5.48 7.15 2.81
CA GLY A 131 5.84 5.72 2.83
C GLY A 131 4.65 4.84 2.46
N ILE A 132 4.86 3.85 1.59
CA ILE A 132 3.80 2.95 1.10
C ILE A 132 4.27 1.49 1.13
N GLN A 133 3.50 0.63 1.81
CA GLN A 133 3.65 -0.82 1.74
C GLN A 133 2.89 -1.39 0.54
N SER A 134 3.31 -2.55 0.02
CA SER A 134 2.61 -3.23 -1.09
C SER A 134 1.14 -3.50 -0.78
N LYS A 135 0.82 -3.90 0.45
CA LYS A 135 -0.58 -4.11 0.87
C LYS A 135 -1.43 -2.83 0.87
N GLY A 136 -0.83 -1.65 0.73
CA GLY A 136 -1.51 -0.35 0.55
C GLY A 136 -1.40 0.61 1.74
N THR A 137 -0.98 0.15 2.92
CA THR A 137 -0.81 1.02 4.11
C THR A 137 0.15 2.16 3.79
N THR A 138 -0.25 3.38 4.15
CA THR A 138 0.44 4.60 3.73
C THR A 138 0.60 5.57 4.90
N VAL A 139 1.70 6.33 4.90
CA VAL A 139 2.03 7.35 5.91
C VAL A 139 2.59 8.59 5.22
N ILE A 140 2.20 9.78 5.68
CA ILE A 140 2.90 11.04 5.42
C ILE A 140 3.78 11.35 6.64
N HIS A 141 5.07 11.55 6.42
CA HIS A 141 6.07 11.76 7.47
C HIS A 141 6.88 13.04 7.21
N GLN A 142 7.48 13.55 8.29
CA GLN A 142 8.43 14.66 8.27
C GLN A 142 9.75 14.24 8.93
N LYS A 143 10.89 14.67 8.38
CA LYS A 143 12.25 14.23 8.80
C LYS A 143 12.58 14.47 10.27
N ASP A 144 12.00 15.51 10.89
CA ASP A 144 12.33 15.92 12.26
C ASP A 144 11.42 15.26 13.32
N LEU A 145 10.47 14.42 12.89
CA LEU A 145 9.60 13.66 13.78
C LEU A 145 10.25 12.32 14.17
N PHE A 146 9.91 11.81 15.35
CA PHE A 146 10.34 10.46 15.74
C PHE A 146 9.83 9.39 14.74
N PRO A 147 10.56 8.30 14.50
CA PRO A 147 10.23 7.31 13.46
C PRO A 147 8.85 6.64 13.55
N LEU A 148 8.23 6.60 14.72
CA LEU A 148 6.88 6.04 14.92
C LEU A 148 5.80 7.11 15.10
N SER A 149 6.18 8.38 14.96
CA SER A 149 5.25 9.49 14.77
C SER A 149 4.95 9.65 13.28
N ASN A 150 4.09 10.60 12.92
CA ASN A 150 3.76 10.93 11.53
C ASN A 150 2.98 12.25 11.49
N LEU A 151 2.82 12.80 10.28
CA LEU A 151 1.85 13.87 10.02
C LEU A 151 0.45 13.28 9.81
N GLU A 152 0.34 12.27 8.94
CA GLU A 152 -0.91 11.57 8.65
C GLU A 152 -0.68 10.07 8.47
N LEU A 153 -1.61 9.25 8.96
CA LEU A 153 -1.50 7.79 8.96
C LEU A 153 -2.77 7.16 8.39
N PHE A 154 -2.58 6.29 7.40
CA PHE A 154 -3.64 5.52 6.76
C PHE A 154 -3.45 4.05 7.11
N SER A 155 -3.84 3.70 8.34
CA SER A 155 -3.57 2.39 8.95
C SER A 155 -4.44 1.26 8.42
N GLN A 156 -5.65 1.56 7.94
CA GLN A 156 -6.59 0.59 7.37
C GLN A 156 -6.52 0.58 5.85
N ALA A 157 -5.50 -0.10 5.31
CA ALA A 157 -5.27 -0.24 3.87
C ALA A 157 -6.51 -0.63 3.04
N PRO A 158 -7.42 -1.52 3.50
CA PRO A 158 -8.63 -1.86 2.74
C PRO A 158 -9.60 -0.69 2.50
N LEU A 159 -9.46 0.43 3.20
CA LEU A 159 -10.34 1.60 3.09
C LEU A 159 -9.74 2.73 2.27
N ILE A 160 -8.50 2.60 1.81
CA ILE A 160 -7.80 3.62 1.04
C ILE A 160 -8.19 3.43 -0.43
N ASP A 161 -9.02 4.34 -0.94
CA ASP A 161 -9.40 4.40 -2.35
C ASP A 161 -8.47 5.35 -3.14
N LEU A 162 -8.68 5.41 -4.46
CA LEU A 162 -7.89 6.25 -5.36
C LEU A 162 -7.98 7.73 -5.01
N ASP A 163 -9.17 8.21 -4.63
CA ASP A 163 -9.37 9.60 -4.20
C ASP A 163 -8.59 9.91 -2.91
N THR A 164 -8.55 8.96 -1.97
CA THR A 164 -7.73 9.09 -0.76
C THR A 164 -6.25 9.14 -1.12
N TYR A 165 -5.76 8.29 -2.03
CA TYR A 165 -4.38 8.34 -2.51
C TYR A 165 -4.02 9.69 -3.17
N ARG A 166 -4.93 10.27 -3.94
CA ARG A 166 -4.75 11.61 -4.52
C ARG A 166 -4.69 12.68 -3.44
N ALA A 167 -5.58 12.63 -2.46
CA ALA A 167 -5.60 13.55 -1.32
C ALA A 167 -4.32 13.46 -0.48
N ILE A 168 -3.76 12.26 -0.31
CA ILE A 168 -2.46 12.03 0.35
C ILE A 168 -1.36 12.80 -0.39
N GLY A 169 -1.30 12.70 -1.72
CA GLY A 169 -0.34 13.44 -2.54
C GLY A 169 -0.46 14.96 -2.35
N LYS A 170 -1.69 15.48 -2.37
CA LYS A 170 -1.97 16.91 -2.14
C LYS A 170 -1.48 17.38 -0.78
N ASN A 171 -1.86 16.66 0.29
CA ASN A 171 -1.51 17.07 1.64
C ASN A 171 0.00 16.99 1.87
N ALA A 172 0.68 15.95 1.36
CA ALA A 172 2.13 15.87 1.41
C ALA A 172 2.80 17.08 0.73
N ALA A 173 2.31 17.50 -0.44
CA ALA A 173 2.82 18.68 -1.12
C ALA A 173 2.53 19.98 -0.36
N LYS A 174 1.35 20.11 0.28
CA LYS A 174 1.03 21.25 1.16
C LYS A 174 1.94 21.31 2.38
N TYR A 175 2.22 20.17 3.02
CA TYR A 175 3.20 20.12 4.11
C TYR A 175 4.60 20.51 3.63
N ALA A 176 5.01 20.09 2.44
CA ALA A 176 6.32 20.46 1.86
C ALA A 176 6.42 21.97 1.57
N LYS A 177 5.30 22.64 1.31
CA LYS A 177 5.18 24.11 1.24
C LYS A 177 5.12 24.79 2.60
N ASN A 178 5.24 24.06 3.71
CA ASN A 178 5.05 24.53 5.09
C ASN A 178 3.63 25.07 5.36
N GLU A 179 2.63 24.54 4.66
CA GLU A 179 1.23 24.83 4.93
C GLU A 179 0.67 23.91 6.03
N SER A 180 -0.51 24.24 6.56
CA SER A 180 -1.26 23.40 7.50
C SER A 180 -2.59 22.97 6.86
N PRO A 181 -2.57 21.98 5.94
CA PRO A 181 -3.79 21.48 5.32
C PRO A 181 -4.71 20.83 6.34
N THR A 182 -6.01 20.79 6.04
CA THR A 182 -6.93 19.90 6.74
C THR A 182 -6.51 18.45 6.46
N PRO A 183 -6.24 17.62 7.49
CA PRO A 183 -5.87 16.22 7.28
C PRO A 183 -6.91 15.47 6.45
N VAL A 184 -6.46 14.51 5.66
CA VAL A 184 -7.35 13.66 4.88
C VAL A 184 -8.28 12.92 5.85
N PRO A 185 -9.61 12.93 5.62
CA PRO A 185 -10.54 12.27 6.52
C PRO A 185 -10.22 10.80 6.74
N VAL A 186 -9.88 10.44 7.98
CA VAL A 186 -9.53 9.06 8.34
C VAL A 186 -10.78 8.19 8.31
N LYS A 187 -10.77 7.16 7.46
CA LYS A 187 -11.80 6.12 7.43
C LYS A 187 -11.48 5.04 8.46
N ASN A 188 -12.51 4.56 9.16
CA ASN A 188 -12.38 3.51 10.15
C ASN A 188 -13.55 2.53 10.02
N ASP A 189 -13.23 1.25 9.81
CA ASP A 189 -14.18 0.14 9.82
C ASP A 189 -13.74 -0.91 10.85
N GLN A 190 -14.56 -1.08 11.89
CA GLN A 190 -14.36 -2.07 12.95
C GLN A 190 -14.24 -3.52 12.43
N MET A 191 -14.78 -3.82 11.24
CA MET A 191 -14.71 -5.13 10.59
C MET A 191 -13.50 -5.27 9.67
N ALA A 192 -12.72 -4.21 9.42
CA ALA A 192 -11.52 -4.28 8.60
C ALA A 192 -10.51 -5.27 9.19
N ARG A 193 -10.29 -5.23 10.51
CA ARG A 193 -9.36 -6.14 11.19
C ARG A 193 -9.82 -7.61 11.11
N PRO A 194 -11.05 -7.99 11.54
CA PRO A 194 -11.55 -9.35 11.37
C PRO A 194 -11.42 -9.91 9.95
N LYS A 195 -11.72 -9.10 8.93
CA LYS A 195 -11.69 -9.53 7.53
C LYS A 195 -10.28 -9.64 6.94
N TYR A 196 -9.41 -8.67 7.25
CA TYR A 196 -8.18 -8.47 6.48
C TYR A 196 -6.89 -8.67 7.28
N GLN A 197 -6.93 -8.79 8.62
CA GLN A 197 -5.69 -8.86 9.40
C GLN A 197 -4.81 -10.07 9.04
N ALA A 198 -5.42 -11.24 8.83
CA ALA A 198 -4.68 -12.44 8.43
C ALA A 198 -4.05 -12.27 7.03
N ILE A 199 -4.79 -11.71 6.08
CA ILE A 199 -4.31 -11.42 4.72
C ILE A 199 -3.17 -10.38 4.77
N ALA A 200 -3.34 -9.32 5.55
CA ALA A 200 -2.35 -8.27 5.75
C ALA A 200 -1.04 -8.84 6.32
N ALA A 201 -1.12 -9.78 7.27
CA ALA A 201 0.05 -10.46 7.83
C ALA A 201 0.78 -11.27 6.75
N LEU A 202 0.06 -12.06 5.95
CA LEU A 202 0.66 -12.84 4.86
C LEU A 202 1.33 -11.96 3.80
N LEU A 203 0.68 -10.86 3.39
CA LEU A 203 1.25 -9.91 2.44
C LEU A 203 2.49 -9.21 3.00
N HIS A 204 2.48 -8.87 4.30
CA HIS A 204 3.63 -8.25 4.95
C HIS A 204 4.80 -9.24 5.16
N ILE A 205 4.53 -10.51 5.45
CA ILE A 205 5.55 -11.58 5.49
C ILE A 205 6.25 -11.66 4.13
N LYS A 206 5.47 -11.77 3.04
CA LYS A 206 6.00 -11.80 1.66
C LYS A 206 6.80 -10.56 1.31
N GLU A 207 6.40 -9.38 1.78
CA GLU A 207 7.15 -8.14 1.55
C GLU A 207 8.49 -8.13 2.31
N THR A 208 8.48 -8.67 3.54
CA THR A 208 9.63 -8.70 4.44
C THR A 208 10.72 -9.66 3.95
N GLU A 209 10.38 -10.69 3.17
CA GLU A 209 11.36 -11.57 2.51
C GLU A 209 12.31 -10.83 1.57
N TYR A 210 11.92 -9.65 1.09
CA TYR A 210 12.72 -8.80 0.20
C TYR A 210 13.42 -7.65 0.93
N ALA A 211 13.30 -7.56 2.26
CA ALA A 211 14.01 -6.58 3.05
C ALA A 211 15.49 -6.96 3.19
N ASP A 212 16.38 -5.99 2.98
CA ASP A 212 17.82 -6.10 3.17
C ASP A 212 18.31 -4.91 4.00
N ARG A 213 18.65 -5.19 5.28
CA ARG A 213 19.11 -4.19 6.26
C ARG A 213 20.36 -3.44 5.82
N ASN A 214 21.18 -4.03 4.96
CA ASN A 214 22.45 -3.46 4.53
C ASN A 214 22.35 -2.74 3.18
N LYS A 215 21.26 -2.96 2.44
CA LYS A 215 21.05 -2.30 1.15
C LYS A 215 20.53 -0.88 1.37
N LYS A 216 21.25 0.08 0.80
CA LYS A 216 20.86 1.49 0.81
C LYS A 216 19.58 1.72 0.00
N PRO A 217 18.81 2.79 0.33
CA PRO A 217 17.71 3.23 -0.52
C PRO A 217 18.14 3.39 -1.98
N GLN A 218 17.32 2.90 -2.91
CA GLN A 218 17.60 3.00 -4.35
C GLN A 218 16.65 4.01 -4.99
N GLU A 219 17.17 4.91 -5.81
CA GLU A 219 16.34 5.78 -6.62
C GLU A 219 15.68 5.00 -7.75
N LEU A 220 14.42 5.31 -8.02
CA LEU A 220 13.62 4.60 -9.01
C LEU A 220 13.20 5.51 -10.15
N LYS A 221 13.34 5.00 -11.37
CA LYS A 221 12.62 5.49 -12.53
C LYS A 221 11.35 4.66 -12.70
N ILE A 222 10.20 5.35 -12.79
CA ILE A 222 8.89 4.72 -12.95
C ILE A 222 8.32 5.07 -14.32
N GLU A 223 7.89 4.07 -15.06
CA GLU A 223 7.22 4.21 -16.35
C GLU A 223 5.85 3.53 -16.29
N PHE A 224 4.81 4.24 -16.74
CA PHE A 224 3.46 3.72 -16.88
C PHE A 224 3.23 3.36 -18.34
N LYS A 225 3.10 2.06 -18.64
CA LYS A 225 2.80 1.55 -19.98
C LYS A 225 1.33 1.16 -20.11
#